data_AF-A0A3D0NYQ8-F1
#
_entry.id   AF-A0A3D0NYQ8-F1
#
_cell.length_a   1.000
_cell.length_b   1.000
_cell.length_c   1.000
_cell.angle_alpha   90.00
_cell.angle_beta   90.00
_cell.angle_gamma   90.00
#
_symmetry.space_group_name_H-M   'P 1'
#
loop_
_entity.id
_entity.type
_entity.pdbx_description
1 polymer ?
#
loop_
_entity_poly.entity_id
_entity_poly.type
_entity_poly.pdbx_seq_one_letter_code
_entity_poly.pdbx_strand_id
1 'polypeptide(L)'
;MKAILFGPFGNIYGRDKRSPFVTEGYVDINPSDAQELGVNDGDYVWIDADPEDRPFRGWQKDKKNYAFARLLCRARYYPGTPRGVTRMWFNMYGATPGSQQGQQERKDGLAKNPRTNYQAMFRSGSHQSATRGWLKPTWMTDSLVRKGMFGQEMGKGFAADIHCPTGAPRESFIKITKAEPGGIGDEPLWRPTKLGIRPRNESDAMKRYLAGDFINKK
;
A
#
# COMPACT_ATOMS: atom_id res chain seq x y z
N MET A 1 0.12 -1.35 -21.16
CA MET A 1 0.66 -2.63 -20.66
C MET A 1 1.84 -2.36 -19.70
N LYS A 2 1.58 -1.81 -18.50
CA LYS A 2 2.63 -1.52 -17.46
C LYS A 2 2.28 -2.06 -16.07
N ALA A 3 1.00 -2.13 -15.71
CA ALA A 3 0.55 -2.53 -14.37
C ALA A 3 0.95 -3.97 -13.99
N ILE A 4 0.94 -4.91 -14.92
CA ILE A 4 1.29 -6.34 -14.66
C ILE A 4 2.70 -6.50 -14.07
N LEU A 5 3.63 -5.60 -14.39
CA LEU A 5 5.03 -5.68 -13.98
C LEU A 5 5.33 -4.95 -12.65
N PHE A 6 4.33 -4.33 -12.04
CA PHE A 6 4.55 -3.46 -10.87
C PHE A 6 4.95 -4.24 -9.61
N GLY A 7 4.37 -5.43 -9.41
CA GLY A 7 4.50 -6.15 -8.15
C GLY A 7 4.40 -7.65 -8.32
N PRO A 8 4.70 -8.41 -7.25
CA PRO A 8 4.69 -9.87 -7.30
C PRO A 8 3.28 -10.46 -7.29
N PHE A 9 2.24 -9.65 -7.04
CA PHE A 9 0.85 -10.09 -6.92
C PHE A 9 0.07 -9.96 -8.24
N GLY A 10 0.68 -10.38 -9.35
CA GLY A 10 0.03 -10.39 -10.65
C GLY A 10 -1.11 -11.42 -10.72
N ASN A 11 -2.24 -11.03 -11.30
CA ASN A 11 -3.45 -11.86 -11.44
C ASN A 11 -4.03 -11.76 -12.86
N ILE A 12 -3.19 -11.95 -13.87
CA ILE A 12 -3.53 -11.76 -15.30
C ILE A 12 -4.74 -12.60 -15.72
N TYR A 13 -4.83 -13.83 -15.20
CA TYR A 13 -5.91 -14.78 -15.53
C TYR A 13 -7.14 -14.64 -14.63
N GLY A 14 -7.17 -13.68 -13.70
CA GLY A 14 -8.32 -13.46 -12.82
C GLY A 14 -8.66 -14.66 -11.94
N ARG A 15 -7.64 -15.43 -11.51
CA ARG A 15 -7.78 -16.63 -10.66
C ARG A 15 -8.15 -16.25 -9.23
N ASP A 16 -7.56 -15.18 -8.71
CA ASP A 16 -7.96 -14.61 -7.44
C ASP A 16 -9.02 -13.52 -7.66
N LYS A 17 -10.28 -13.80 -7.34
CA LYS A 17 -11.38 -12.83 -7.48
C LYS A 17 -11.33 -11.69 -6.46
N ARG A 18 -10.41 -11.78 -5.48
CA ARG A 18 -10.21 -10.74 -4.47
C ARG A 18 -9.22 -9.68 -4.95
N SER A 19 -8.37 -9.98 -5.94
CA SER A 19 -7.44 -8.99 -6.46
C SER A 19 -8.22 -7.88 -7.18
N PRO A 20 -8.00 -6.59 -6.83
CA PRO A 20 -8.78 -5.48 -7.35
C PRO A 20 -8.57 -5.24 -8.85
N PHE A 21 -7.43 -5.67 -9.40
CA PHE A 21 -7.05 -5.50 -10.81
C PHE A 21 -6.18 -6.68 -11.28
N VAL A 22 -5.56 -6.57 -12.47
CA VAL A 22 -4.56 -7.56 -12.96
C VAL A 22 -3.26 -7.57 -12.15
N THR A 23 -3.12 -6.63 -11.21
CA THR A 23 -2.12 -6.56 -10.15
C THR A 23 -2.75 -5.78 -8.97
N GLU A 24 -2.02 -5.57 -7.88
CA GLU A 24 -2.52 -4.83 -6.73
C GLU A 24 -1.41 -4.09 -6.00
N GLY A 25 -1.80 -3.02 -5.28
CA GLY A 25 -0.93 -2.34 -4.35
C GLY A 25 -0.61 -3.23 -3.14
N TYR A 26 0.59 -3.07 -2.59
CA TYR A 26 1.08 -3.87 -1.47
C TYR A 26 1.99 -3.03 -0.58
N VAL A 27 2.16 -3.49 0.66
CA VAL A 27 3.11 -2.93 1.63
C VAL A 27 4.32 -3.85 1.76
N ASP A 28 5.52 -3.27 1.73
CA ASP A 28 6.75 -3.94 2.14
C ASP A 28 6.88 -3.90 3.66
N ILE A 29 7.11 -5.07 4.25
CA ILE A 29 7.33 -5.24 5.68
C ILE A 29 8.56 -6.13 5.90
N ASN A 30 9.31 -5.84 6.96
CA ASN A 30 10.38 -6.72 7.39
C ASN A 30 9.78 -8.10 7.75
N PRO A 31 10.36 -9.23 7.28
CA PRO A 31 9.81 -10.55 7.55
C PRO A 31 9.64 -10.87 9.04
N SER A 32 10.56 -10.41 9.89
CA SER A 32 10.50 -10.68 11.33
C SER A 32 9.37 -9.92 12.01
N ASP A 33 9.15 -8.65 11.66
CA ASP A 33 8.02 -7.87 12.19
C ASP A 33 6.68 -8.47 11.73
N ALA A 34 6.60 -8.92 10.47
CA ALA A 34 5.39 -9.55 9.97
C ALA A 34 5.06 -10.86 10.71
N GLN A 35 6.06 -11.70 10.98
CA GLN A 35 5.89 -12.93 11.76
C GLN A 35 5.44 -12.64 13.20
N GLU A 36 6.01 -11.63 13.86
CA GLU A 36 5.59 -11.18 15.19
C GLU A 36 4.13 -10.67 15.20
N LEU A 37 3.68 -10.09 14.08
CA LEU A 37 2.28 -9.67 13.87
C LEU A 37 1.34 -10.81 13.43
N GLY A 38 1.85 -12.02 13.24
CA GLY A 38 1.05 -13.16 12.75
C GLY A 38 0.60 -13.03 11.29
N VAL A 39 1.34 -12.27 10.48
CA VAL A 39 1.07 -12.00 9.05
C VAL A 39 2.06 -12.78 8.19
N ASN A 40 1.59 -13.61 7.26
CA ASN A 40 2.44 -14.31 6.30
C ASN A 40 2.71 -13.48 5.04
N ASP A 41 3.76 -13.82 4.29
CA ASP A 41 4.03 -13.21 2.98
C ASP A 41 2.86 -13.48 2.01
N GLY A 42 2.28 -12.40 1.48
CA GLY A 42 1.13 -12.42 0.61
C GLY A 42 -0.23 -12.38 1.31
N ASP A 43 -0.30 -12.40 2.64
CA ASP A 43 -1.56 -12.16 3.37
C ASP A 43 -2.08 -10.76 3.08
N TYR A 44 -3.40 -10.57 3.12
CA TYR A 44 -3.96 -9.23 3.12
C TYR A 44 -3.97 -8.68 4.54
N VAL A 45 -3.67 -7.39 4.65
CA VAL A 45 -3.60 -6.66 5.90
C VAL A 45 -4.38 -5.36 5.80
N TRP A 46 -5.01 -5.02 6.92
CA TRP A 46 -5.48 -3.67 7.16
C TRP A 46 -4.35 -2.82 7.69
N ILE A 47 -4.22 -1.60 7.14
CA ILE A 47 -3.29 -0.58 7.62
C ILE A 47 -4.13 0.60 8.10
N ASP A 48 -4.09 0.84 9.40
CA ASP A 48 -4.81 1.93 10.06
C ASP A 48 -3.84 3.02 10.48
N ALA A 49 -4.19 4.28 10.24
CA ALA A 49 -3.56 5.41 10.91
C ALA A 49 -3.83 5.41 12.42
N ASP A 50 -3.11 6.29 13.11
CA ASP A 50 -3.44 6.71 14.47
C ASP A 50 -4.95 7.02 14.59
N PRO A 51 -5.64 6.54 15.65
CA PRO A 51 -7.05 6.83 15.88
C PRO A 51 -7.46 8.31 15.79
N GLU A 52 -6.55 9.23 16.12
CA GLU A 52 -6.76 10.68 15.99
C GLU A 52 -6.70 11.17 14.53
N ASP A 53 -6.03 10.41 13.66
CA ASP A 53 -5.79 10.70 12.25
C ASP A 53 -6.70 9.89 11.31
N ARG A 54 -7.50 8.97 11.87
CA ARG A 54 -8.39 8.07 11.13
C ARG A 54 -9.36 8.81 10.22
N PRO A 55 -9.72 8.17 9.09
CA PRO A 55 -9.40 8.65 7.75
C PRO A 55 -10.12 9.94 7.35
N PHE A 56 -11.11 10.35 8.13
CA PHE A 56 -11.80 11.64 8.06
C PHE A 56 -12.45 11.93 9.41
N ARG A 57 -12.72 13.21 9.68
CA ARG A 57 -13.39 13.64 10.93
C ARG A 57 -14.76 12.98 11.08
N GLY A 58 -15.04 12.39 12.24
CA GLY A 58 -16.34 11.79 12.56
C GLY A 58 -16.55 10.37 12.01
N TRP A 59 -15.50 9.70 11.52
CA TRP A 59 -15.58 8.34 10.96
C TRP A 59 -16.27 7.31 11.88
N GLN A 60 -16.24 7.50 13.20
CA GLN A 60 -16.88 6.61 14.18
C GLN A 60 -18.40 6.49 13.97
N LYS A 61 -19.03 7.56 13.44
CA LYS A 61 -20.48 7.62 13.18
C LYS A 61 -20.83 7.30 11.72
N ASP A 62 -19.83 7.08 10.87
CA ASP A 62 -20.00 6.86 9.43
C ASP A 62 -19.33 5.55 8.99
N LYS A 63 -19.96 4.43 9.37
CA LYS A 63 -19.50 3.09 9.02
C LYS A 63 -19.38 2.88 7.51
N LYS A 64 -20.26 3.53 6.72
CA LYS A 64 -20.29 3.40 5.26
C LYS A 64 -19.02 3.98 4.64
N ASN A 65 -18.67 5.21 4.98
CA ASN A 65 -17.48 5.85 4.41
C ASN A 65 -16.20 5.29 5.03
N TYR A 66 -16.24 4.90 6.31
CA TYR A 66 -15.12 4.22 6.95
C TYR A 66 -14.74 2.91 6.24
N ALA A 67 -15.73 2.12 5.79
CA ALA A 67 -15.49 0.83 5.15
C ALA A 67 -14.67 0.92 3.86
N PHE A 68 -14.82 1.97 3.05
CA PHE A 68 -14.04 2.16 1.81
C PHE A 68 -12.79 3.01 2.01
N ALA A 69 -12.70 3.78 3.10
CA ALA A 69 -11.57 4.69 3.34
C ALA A 69 -10.36 4.00 4.00
N ARG A 70 -10.57 2.88 4.70
CA ARG A 70 -9.52 2.09 5.36
C ARG A 70 -8.66 1.34 4.34
N LEU A 71 -7.34 1.39 4.46
CA LEU A 71 -6.43 0.73 3.51
C LEU A 71 -6.40 -0.79 3.71
N LEU A 72 -6.73 -1.51 2.64
CA LEU A 72 -6.54 -2.97 2.51
C LEU A 72 -5.56 -3.26 1.38
N CYS A 73 -4.48 -3.98 1.70
CA CYS A 73 -3.47 -4.37 0.70
C CYS A 73 -2.78 -5.68 1.10
N ARG A 74 -1.97 -6.24 0.19
CA ARG A 74 -1.11 -7.40 0.49
C ARG A 74 0.13 -6.98 1.29
N ALA A 75 0.56 -7.80 2.24
CA ALA A 75 1.87 -7.69 2.84
C ALA A 75 2.91 -8.45 2.01
N ARG A 76 4.03 -7.81 1.70
CA ARG A 76 5.18 -8.41 1.04
C ARG A 76 6.36 -8.44 1.99
N TYR A 77 6.90 -9.63 2.20
CA TYR A 77 8.16 -9.80 2.91
C TYR A 77 9.29 -9.19 2.09
N TYR A 78 9.95 -8.19 2.66
CA TYR A 78 11.10 -7.54 2.05
C TYR A 78 12.20 -7.35 3.09
N PRO A 79 13.23 -8.22 3.11
CA PRO A 79 14.34 -8.14 4.06
C PRO A 79 15.13 -6.82 4.00
N GLY A 80 15.04 -6.09 2.88
CA GLY A 80 15.68 -4.79 2.72
C GLY A 80 14.98 -3.63 3.43
N THR A 81 13.77 -3.83 3.99
CA THR A 81 13.13 -2.83 4.84
C THR A 81 13.65 -2.98 6.29
N PRO A 82 14.12 -1.90 6.94
CA PRO A 82 14.48 -1.92 8.36
C PRO A 82 13.32 -2.38 9.26
N ARG A 83 13.64 -2.98 10.41
CA ARG A 83 12.61 -3.31 11.40
C ARG A 83 11.90 -2.05 11.91
N GLY A 84 10.61 -2.16 12.20
CA GLY A 84 9.75 -1.07 12.66
C GLY A 84 9.32 -0.08 11.56
N VAL A 85 9.79 -0.28 10.33
CA VAL A 85 9.44 0.57 9.17
C VAL A 85 8.71 -0.29 8.13
N THR A 86 7.73 0.31 7.45
CA THR A 86 7.09 -0.29 6.28
C THR A 86 7.10 0.70 5.13
N ARG A 87 7.01 0.19 3.90
CA ARG A 87 7.07 1.02 2.69
C ARG A 87 5.97 0.64 1.72
N MET A 88 5.31 1.63 1.13
CA MET A 88 4.34 1.45 0.06
C MET A 88 4.65 2.42 -1.09
N TRP A 89 4.39 1.99 -2.32
CA TRP A 89 4.50 2.86 -3.48
C TRP A 89 3.30 3.81 -3.60
N PHE A 90 3.56 5.08 -3.90
CA PHE A 90 2.58 6.16 -3.88
C PHE A 90 1.84 6.39 -5.21
N ASN A 91 2.21 5.73 -6.30
CA ASN A 91 1.64 5.94 -7.63
C ASN A 91 0.48 4.98 -7.96
N MET A 92 -0.16 4.42 -6.93
CA MET A 92 -1.23 3.43 -7.04
C MET A 92 -2.62 4.09 -7.07
N TYR A 93 -3.54 3.56 -7.87
CA TYR A 93 -4.91 4.07 -8.00
C TYR A 93 -5.75 3.72 -6.76
N GLY A 94 -6.14 4.73 -5.99
CA GLY A 94 -6.94 4.57 -4.77
C GLY A 94 -8.34 4.01 -5.01
N ALA A 95 -8.92 3.33 -4.02
CA ALA A 95 -10.30 2.87 -4.09
C ALA A 95 -11.28 4.04 -3.97
N THR A 96 -12.37 3.97 -4.72
CA THR A 96 -13.53 4.87 -4.60
C THR A 96 -14.73 4.08 -4.08
N PRO A 97 -15.82 4.72 -3.61
CA PRO A 97 -17.06 4.01 -3.28
C PRO A 97 -17.58 3.15 -4.44
N GLY A 98 -17.42 3.61 -5.69
CA GLY A 98 -17.79 2.82 -6.85
C GLY A 98 -16.82 1.67 -7.15
N SER A 99 -15.55 1.79 -6.81
CA SER A 99 -14.59 0.66 -6.89
C SER A 99 -14.95 -0.44 -5.91
N GLN A 100 -15.33 -0.09 -4.68
CA GLN A 100 -15.81 -1.05 -3.68
C GLN A 100 -17.10 -1.73 -4.13
N GLN A 101 -18.06 -0.98 -4.67
CA GLN A 101 -19.27 -1.54 -5.26
C GLN A 101 -18.93 -2.52 -6.40
N GLY A 102 -18.04 -2.13 -7.31
CA GLY A 102 -17.57 -2.99 -8.39
C GLY A 102 -16.97 -4.30 -7.87
N GLN A 103 -16.14 -4.22 -6.83
CA GLN A 103 -15.54 -5.39 -6.20
C GLN A 103 -16.58 -6.36 -5.63
N GLN A 104 -17.71 -5.85 -5.13
CA GLN A 104 -18.76 -6.65 -4.49
C GLN A 104 -19.76 -7.23 -5.51
N GLU A 105 -20.15 -6.46 -6.51
CA GLU A 105 -21.26 -6.81 -7.42
C GLU A 105 -20.80 -7.49 -8.71
N ARG A 106 -19.55 -7.25 -9.14
CA ARG A 106 -19.07 -7.81 -10.41
C ARG A 106 -18.70 -9.28 -10.28
N LYS A 107 -19.16 -10.09 -11.23
CA LYS A 107 -18.80 -11.51 -11.35
C LYS A 107 -17.28 -11.75 -11.49
N ASP A 108 -16.56 -10.79 -12.07
CA ASP A 108 -15.10 -10.89 -12.24
C ASP A 108 -14.30 -10.47 -11.00
N GLY A 109 -14.95 -9.86 -10.00
CA GLY A 109 -14.32 -9.43 -8.75
C GLY A 109 -13.36 -8.25 -8.91
N LEU A 110 -13.45 -7.46 -9.98
CA LEU A 110 -12.58 -6.29 -10.15
C LEU A 110 -13.10 -5.07 -9.37
N ALA A 111 -12.19 -4.28 -8.80
CA ALA A 111 -12.49 -3.00 -8.15
C ALA A 111 -12.70 -1.87 -9.19
N LYS A 112 -13.57 -2.14 -10.18
CA LYS A 112 -13.88 -1.26 -11.29
C LYS A 112 -15.22 -0.57 -11.07
N ASN A 113 -15.19 0.76 -11.03
CA ASN A 113 -16.37 1.58 -10.82
C ASN A 113 -17.37 1.40 -11.99
N PRO A 114 -18.60 0.93 -11.72
CA PRO A 114 -19.57 0.62 -12.78
C PRO A 114 -20.08 1.87 -13.51
N ARG A 115 -19.95 3.06 -12.91
CA ARG A 115 -20.41 4.33 -13.50
C ARG A 115 -19.36 5.00 -14.35
N THR A 116 -18.10 4.95 -13.94
CA THR A 116 -17.01 5.75 -14.55
C THR A 116 -15.98 4.90 -15.27
N ASN A 117 -16.06 3.57 -15.18
CA ASN A 117 -15.02 2.64 -15.59
C ASN A 117 -13.66 2.84 -14.89
N TYR A 118 -13.59 3.67 -13.85
CA TYR A 118 -12.39 3.88 -13.06
C TYR A 118 -11.95 2.57 -12.40
N GLN A 119 -10.67 2.25 -12.52
CA GLN A 119 -10.10 1.01 -12.01
C GLN A 119 -9.17 1.32 -10.83
N ALA A 120 -9.50 0.82 -9.65
CA ALA A 120 -8.63 0.93 -8.49
C ALA A 120 -7.57 -0.19 -8.48
N MET A 121 -6.44 0.07 -7.84
CA MET A 121 -5.40 -0.93 -7.52
C MET A 121 -5.51 -1.44 -6.08
N PHE A 122 -6.51 -0.98 -5.33
CA PHE A 122 -6.87 -1.43 -3.99
C PHE A 122 -8.35 -1.81 -3.94
N ARG A 123 -8.69 -2.74 -3.03
CA ARG A 123 -10.09 -3.05 -2.70
C ARG A 123 -10.73 -2.00 -1.79
N SER A 124 -9.92 -1.37 -0.96
CA SER A 124 -10.32 -0.34 -0.01
C SER A 124 -9.16 0.58 0.30
N GLY A 125 -9.47 1.86 0.50
CA GLY A 125 -8.52 2.92 0.80
C GLY A 125 -7.48 3.15 -0.30
N SER A 126 -6.34 3.67 0.12
CA SER A 126 -5.16 3.89 -0.71
C SER A 126 -3.93 4.03 0.18
N HIS A 127 -2.76 4.13 -0.44
CA HIS A 127 -1.52 4.50 0.26
C HIS A 127 -1.62 5.83 1.04
N GLN A 128 -2.55 6.73 0.68
CA GLN A 128 -2.81 7.97 1.41
C GLN A 128 -3.79 7.82 2.59
N SER A 129 -4.47 6.69 2.73
CA SER A 129 -5.48 6.48 3.80
C SER A 129 -4.90 6.56 5.21
N ALA A 130 -3.61 6.32 5.36
CA ALA A 130 -2.92 6.42 6.63
C ALA A 130 -2.18 7.76 6.83
N THR A 131 -2.26 8.66 5.85
CA THR A 131 -1.48 9.90 5.85
C THR A 131 -2.30 11.07 6.35
N ARG A 132 -1.64 11.96 7.08
CA ARG A 132 -2.19 13.26 7.48
C ARG A 132 -1.24 14.38 7.06
N GLY A 133 -1.81 15.41 6.43
CA GLY A 133 -1.07 16.63 6.15
C GLY A 133 -0.81 17.42 7.44
N TRP A 134 0.46 17.70 7.73
CA TRP A 134 0.85 18.61 8.81
C TRP A 134 1.37 19.92 8.21
N LEU A 135 0.56 20.98 8.29
CA LEU A 135 0.93 22.29 7.78
C LEU A 135 1.83 22.99 8.79
N LYS A 136 3.11 23.13 8.44
CA LYS A 136 4.11 23.78 9.30
C LYS A 136 3.81 25.29 9.42
N PRO A 137 3.56 25.84 10.62
CA PRO A 137 3.30 27.28 10.79
C PRO A 137 4.41 28.18 10.26
N THR A 138 5.66 27.71 10.30
CA THR A 138 6.82 28.43 9.74
C THR A 138 6.71 28.66 8.23
N TRP A 139 5.94 27.84 7.51
CA TRP A 139 5.69 27.98 6.06
C TRP A 139 4.42 28.77 5.74
N MET A 140 3.76 29.30 6.76
CA MET A 140 2.52 30.10 6.65
C MET A 140 2.77 31.55 7.06
N THR A 141 4.02 32.00 7.06
CA THR A 141 4.41 33.35 7.48
C THR A 141 4.35 34.33 6.31
N ASP A 142 3.71 35.47 6.52
CA ASP A 142 3.72 36.59 5.56
C ASP A 142 4.98 37.47 5.68
N SER A 143 5.89 37.12 6.58
CA SER A 143 7.10 37.89 6.88
C SER A 143 8.36 37.41 6.18
N LEU A 144 8.38 36.17 5.65
CA LEU A 144 9.57 35.59 5.04
C LEU A 144 9.93 36.31 3.74
N VAL A 145 11.15 36.84 3.64
CA VAL A 145 11.69 37.35 2.37
C VAL A 145 12.11 36.17 1.51
N ARG A 146 11.66 36.15 0.26
CA ARG A 146 11.87 35.04 -0.69
C ARG A 146 12.16 35.54 -2.10
N LYS A 147 12.88 34.74 -2.88
CA LYS A 147 13.11 34.99 -4.30
C LYS A 147 11.87 34.60 -5.11
N GLY A 148 11.55 35.33 -6.18
CA GLY A 148 10.55 34.92 -7.16
C GLY A 148 10.93 33.62 -7.90
N MET A 149 9.97 32.99 -8.59
CA MET A 149 10.19 31.73 -9.31
C MET A 149 11.25 31.89 -10.41
N PHE A 150 11.25 33.04 -11.09
CA PHE A 150 12.22 33.42 -12.11
C PHE A 150 12.71 34.85 -11.90
N GLY A 151 13.88 35.17 -12.44
CA GLY A 151 14.46 36.52 -12.39
C GLY A 151 15.14 36.90 -11.07
N GLN A 152 15.18 38.20 -10.79
CA GLN A 152 15.86 38.81 -9.63
C GLN A 152 14.87 39.48 -8.66
N GLU A 153 13.57 39.27 -8.86
CA GLU A 153 12.56 39.88 -8.01
C GLU A 153 12.61 39.26 -6.60
N MET A 154 12.66 40.13 -5.61
CA MET A 154 12.52 39.77 -4.21
C MET A 154 11.08 40.09 -3.78
N GLY A 155 10.41 39.11 -3.20
CA GLY A 155 9.12 39.33 -2.56
C GLY A 155 9.13 38.89 -1.10
N LYS A 156 7.98 38.99 -0.47
CA LYS A 156 7.80 38.71 0.95
C LYS A 156 6.48 37.97 1.16
N GLY A 157 6.49 37.00 2.07
CA GLY A 157 5.33 36.20 2.39
C GLY A 157 4.96 35.19 1.30
N PHE A 158 3.68 34.81 1.28
CA PHE A 158 3.16 33.73 0.45
C PHE A 158 3.54 33.85 -1.03
N ALA A 159 3.89 32.71 -1.63
CA ALA A 159 3.92 32.52 -3.07
C ALA A 159 3.75 31.03 -3.40
N ALA A 160 2.80 30.71 -4.27
CA ALA A 160 2.59 29.36 -4.76
C ALA A 160 3.88 28.79 -5.36
N ASP A 161 4.17 27.52 -5.07
CA ASP A 161 5.36 26.79 -5.50
C ASP A 161 6.72 27.40 -5.06
N ILE A 162 6.71 28.36 -4.12
CA ILE A 162 7.93 28.98 -3.56
C ILE A 162 7.90 29.00 -2.03
N HIS A 163 6.91 29.67 -1.44
CA HIS A 163 6.70 29.78 0.00
C HIS A 163 5.22 29.64 0.30
N CYS A 164 4.80 28.38 0.47
CA CYS A 164 3.46 28.03 0.86
C CYS A 164 3.50 26.77 1.75
N PRO A 165 2.48 26.56 2.61
CA PRO A 165 2.36 25.31 3.33
C PRO A 165 2.35 24.13 2.37
N THR A 166 3.12 23.08 2.67
CA THR A 166 3.01 21.79 1.97
C THR A 166 2.44 20.76 2.92
N GLY A 167 1.59 19.90 2.38
CA GLY A 167 1.00 18.78 3.12
C GLY A 167 1.82 17.50 3.01
N ALA A 168 3.07 17.56 2.55
CA ALA A 168 3.84 16.38 2.13
C ALA A 168 3.96 15.35 3.27
N PRO A 169 3.20 14.24 3.22
CA PRO A 169 3.28 13.22 4.24
C PRO A 169 4.52 12.39 3.94
N ARG A 170 5.58 12.53 4.76
CA ARG A 170 6.75 11.65 4.59
C ARG A 170 6.58 10.35 5.35
N GLU A 171 5.94 10.38 6.52
CA GLU A 171 5.84 9.25 7.43
C GLU A 171 4.53 9.34 8.22
N SER A 172 3.99 8.20 8.61
CA SER A 172 2.81 8.12 9.49
C SER A 172 2.95 6.87 10.36
N PHE A 173 2.57 6.97 11.63
CA PHE A 173 2.50 5.81 12.50
C PHE A 173 1.23 5.03 12.18
N ILE A 174 1.39 3.72 12.04
CA ILE A 174 0.34 2.84 11.56
C ILE A 174 0.22 1.60 12.42
N LYS A 175 -0.97 1.01 12.43
CA LYS A 175 -1.24 -0.32 12.95
C LYS A 175 -1.54 -1.27 11.80
N ILE A 176 -0.85 -2.41 11.78
CA ILE A 176 -1.09 -3.50 10.83
C ILE A 176 -1.88 -4.59 11.54
N THR A 177 -2.95 -5.06 10.91
CA THR A 177 -3.70 -6.24 11.37
C THR A 177 -4.00 -7.15 10.19
N LYS A 178 -3.82 -8.46 10.36
CA LYS A 178 -4.20 -9.45 9.36
C LYS A 178 -5.69 -9.34 9.02
N ALA A 179 -6.01 -9.34 7.73
CA ALA A 179 -7.37 -9.26 7.22
C ALA A 179 -7.85 -10.63 6.72
N GLU A 180 -7.09 -11.26 5.83
CA GLU A 180 -7.43 -12.56 5.22
C GLU A 180 -6.14 -13.26 4.72
N PRO A 181 -6.15 -14.60 4.62
CA PRO A 181 -5.01 -15.37 4.14
C PRO A 181 -4.64 -15.03 2.68
N GLY A 182 -3.35 -15.18 2.36
CA GLY A 182 -2.79 -14.87 1.05
C GLY A 182 -3.07 -15.90 -0.04
N GLY A 183 -3.32 -17.16 0.33
CA GLY A 183 -3.65 -18.22 -0.63
C GLY A 183 -5.05 -18.07 -1.25
N ILE A 184 -5.32 -18.85 -2.29
CA ILE A 184 -6.57 -18.78 -3.08
C ILE A 184 -7.40 -20.03 -2.79
N GLY A 185 -8.71 -19.86 -2.57
CA GLY A 185 -9.60 -20.98 -2.22
C GLY A 185 -9.30 -21.47 -0.80
N ASP A 186 -9.22 -22.80 -0.63
CA ASP A 186 -8.95 -23.44 0.67
C ASP A 186 -7.46 -23.42 1.04
N GLU A 187 -6.59 -22.90 0.18
CA GLU A 187 -5.16 -22.77 0.46
C GLU A 187 -4.90 -21.54 1.34
N PRO A 188 -4.29 -21.69 2.52
CA PRO A 188 -4.02 -20.55 3.40
C PRO A 188 -2.81 -19.74 2.94
N LEU A 189 -1.82 -20.39 2.32
CA LEU A 189 -0.57 -19.75 1.92
C LEU A 189 -0.60 -19.30 0.47
N TRP A 190 -0.03 -18.11 0.22
CA TRP A 190 0.22 -17.66 -1.14
C TRP A 190 1.21 -18.61 -1.84
N ARG A 191 0.95 -18.93 -3.12
CA ARG A 191 1.63 -20.03 -3.83
C ARG A 191 3.18 -19.93 -3.77
N PRO A 192 3.83 -18.79 -4.04
CA PRO A 192 5.28 -18.66 -3.88
C PRO A 192 5.78 -18.95 -2.46
N THR A 193 5.03 -18.57 -1.43
CA THR A 193 5.34 -18.90 -0.04
C THR A 193 5.27 -20.41 0.18
N LYS A 194 4.22 -21.07 -0.33
CA LYS A 194 4.06 -22.53 -0.28
C LYS A 194 5.17 -23.29 -1.00
N LEU A 195 5.65 -22.77 -2.14
CA LEU A 195 6.79 -23.34 -2.89
C LEU A 195 8.13 -23.13 -2.19
N GLY A 196 8.17 -22.33 -1.13
CA GLY A 196 9.35 -22.03 -0.36
C GLY A 196 10.43 -21.26 -1.12
N ILE A 197 10.00 -20.33 -1.99
CA ILE A 197 10.90 -19.43 -2.75
C ILE A 197 10.84 -18.00 -2.23
N ARG A 198 10.31 -17.81 -1.01
CA ARG A 198 10.10 -16.51 -0.37
C ARG A 198 10.89 -16.42 0.94
N PRO A 199 11.31 -15.21 1.35
CA PRO A 199 12.06 -15.03 2.59
C PRO A 199 11.37 -15.69 3.80
N ARG A 200 12.17 -16.28 4.70
CA ARG A 200 11.71 -16.97 5.93
C ARG A 200 10.81 -18.19 5.71
N ASN A 201 10.69 -18.65 4.48
CA ASN A 201 9.90 -19.83 4.10
C ASN A 201 10.70 -20.73 3.15
N GLU A 202 12.01 -20.63 3.13
CA GLU A 202 12.87 -21.29 2.14
C GLU A 202 12.77 -22.81 2.23
N SER A 203 12.43 -23.45 1.10
CA SER A 203 12.48 -24.91 0.97
C SER A 203 13.92 -25.41 1.00
N ASP A 204 14.13 -26.71 1.23
CA ASP A 204 15.48 -27.28 1.23
C ASP A 204 16.19 -27.10 -0.13
N ALA A 205 15.43 -27.17 -1.23
CA ALA A 205 15.93 -26.83 -2.55
C ALA A 205 16.37 -25.35 -2.64
N MET A 206 15.59 -24.42 -2.10
CA MET A 206 15.95 -23.00 -2.09
C MET A 206 17.17 -22.71 -1.22
N LYS A 207 17.29 -23.36 -0.06
CA LYS A 207 18.48 -23.26 0.81
C LYS A 207 19.74 -23.74 0.10
N ARG A 208 19.68 -24.89 -0.58
CA ARG A 208 20.77 -25.42 -1.41
C ARG A 208 21.13 -24.48 -2.57
N TYR A 209 20.13 -23.85 -3.19
CA TYR A 209 20.35 -22.84 -4.24
C TYR A 209 21.12 -21.63 -3.70
N LEU A 210 20.69 -21.08 -2.57
CA LEU A 210 21.33 -19.94 -1.92
C LEU A 210 22.75 -20.25 -1.45
N ALA A 211 23.03 -21.50 -1.06
CA ALA A 211 24.38 -21.97 -0.70
C ALA A 211 25.28 -22.27 -1.92
N GLY A 212 24.74 -22.28 -3.15
CA GLY A 212 25.49 -22.65 -4.34
C GLY A 212 25.73 -24.16 -4.50
N ASP A 213 24.97 -25.02 -3.82
CA ASP A 213 25.22 -26.47 -3.82
C ASP A 213 24.88 -27.20 -5.13
N PHE A 214 24.19 -26.53 -6.06
CA PHE A 214 23.84 -27.14 -7.35
C PHE A 214 25.00 -27.18 -8.34
N ILE A 215 26.06 -26.38 -8.14
CA ILE A 215 27.26 -26.39 -9.00
C ILE A 215 28.32 -27.40 -8.55
N ASN A 216 28.24 -27.91 -7.32
CA ASN A 216 29.26 -28.79 -6.71
C ASN A 216 29.00 -30.30 -6.93
N LYS A 217 28.04 -30.68 -7.77
CA LYS A 217 27.83 -32.08 -8.13
C LYS A 217 28.78 -32.50 -9.27
N LYS A 218 29.90 -33.13 -8.90
CA LYS A 218 30.46 -34.25 -9.67
C LYS A 218 29.78 -35.54 -9.23
#